data_AF-A0A9Q9A114-F1
#
_entry.id   AF-A0A9Q9A114-F1
#
_cell.length_a   1.000
_cell.length_b   1.000
_cell.length_c   1.000
_cell.angle_alpha   90.00
_cell.angle_beta   90.00
_cell.angle_gamma   90.00
#
_symmetry.space_group_name_H-M   'P 1'
#
loop_
_entity.id
_entity.type
_entity.pdbx_description
1 polymer ?
#
loop_
_entity_poly.entity_id
_entity_poly.type
_entity_poly.pdbx_seq_one_letter_code
_entity_poly.pdbx_strand_id
1 'polypeptide(L)'
;MTEVDQQIERARAAMARISEDYRGQVGAQYRAHGKRLKRKAVGVGTRLAFICAVNAIILIAAAVLGMVVPLGLFGGLAVLLLMAAVTIAIAIAPAARAPSEKVLREVDIKALPGKTERWLEAQRPALPAPARGLVDQIGIRLETLSPQLGRLEGREEEAYEVRRLIGEQLPAFVKDYARVPESLRRVERNGKTPDAELVAGLKLIEQEIADMTARLAQNDLDNLSTRGRYLEIKYRDEAGQ
;
A
#
# COMPACT_ATOMS: atom_id res chain seq x y z
N MET A 1 -0.68 -12.68 -52.31
CA MET A 1 -0.62 -12.90 -50.85
C MET A 1 -1.38 -14.17 -50.56
N THR A 2 -0.71 -15.16 -49.99
CA THR A 2 -1.29 -16.50 -49.80
C THR A 2 -2.16 -16.53 -48.54
N GLU A 3 -3.14 -17.43 -48.49
CA GLU A 3 -4.01 -17.63 -47.31
C GLU A 3 -3.19 -17.95 -46.04
N VAL A 4 -2.03 -18.58 -46.23
CA VAL A 4 -1.04 -18.86 -45.19
C VAL A 4 -0.44 -17.57 -44.62
N ASP A 5 -0.14 -16.56 -45.45
CA ASP A 5 0.36 -15.26 -44.98
C ASP A 5 -0.68 -14.57 -44.08
N GLN A 6 -1.95 -14.62 -44.45
CA GLN A 6 -3.03 -14.03 -43.65
C GLN A 6 -3.24 -14.77 -42.33
N GLN A 7 -3.09 -16.10 -42.30
CA GLN A 7 -3.17 -16.87 -41.05
C GLN A 7 -1.98 -16.57 -40.13
N ILE A 8 -0.78 -16.44 -40.67
CA ILE A 8 0.43 -16.09 -39.90
C ILE A 8 0.29 -14.68 -39.31
N GLU A 9 -0.26 -13.74 -40.07
CA GLU A 9 -0.47 -12.36 -39.60
C GLU A 9 -1.53 -12.29 -38.49
N ARG A 10 -2.63 -13.04 -38.61
CA ARG A 10 -3.66 -13.17 -37.56
C ARG A 10 -3.11 -13.84 -36.30
N ALA A 11 -2.28 -14.87 -36.45
CA ALA A 11 -1.64 -15.54 -35.33
C ALA A 11 -0.65 -14.61 -34.60
N ARG A 12 0.14 -13.82 -35.34
CA ARG A 12 1.01 -12.78 -34.75
C ARG A 12 0.22 -11.69 -34.06
N ALA A 13 -0.89 -11.23 -34.63
CA ALA A 13 -1.74 -10.21 -34.02
C ALA A 13 -2.39 -10.71 -32.72
N ALA A 14 -2.85 -11.98 -32.69
CA ALA A 14 -3.39 -12.60 -31.48
C ALA A 14 -2.31 -12.78 -30.40
N MET A 15 -1.12 -13.27 -30.78
CA MET A 15 0.02 -13.38 -29.85
C MET A 15 0.49 -12.03 -29.33
N ALA A 16 0.51 -10.99 -30.17
CA ALA A 16 0.89 -9.64 -29.75
C ALA A 16 -0.05 -9.10 -28.66
N ARG A 17 -1.36 -9.24 -28.85
CA ARG A 17 -2.37 -8.84 -27.84
C ARG A 17 -2.20 -9.60 -26.52
N ILE A 18 -2.03 -10.93 -26.59
CA ILE A 18 -1.81 -11.75 -25.38
C ILE A 18 -0.49 -11.36 -24.69
N SER A 19 0.55 -11.07 -25.47
CA SER A 19 1.85 -10.68 -24.94
C SER A 19 1.84 -9.29 -24.28
N GLU A 20 1.05 -8.34 -24.78
CA GLU A 20 0.86 -7.03 -24.15
C GLU A 20 0.14 -7.14 -22.81
N ASP A 21 -0.95 -7.92 -22.74
CA ASP A 21 -1.68 -8.18 -21.50
C ASP A 21 -0.80 -8.87 -20.44
N TYR A 22 -0.01 -9.87 -20.86
CA TYR A 22 0.92 -10.57 -19.97
C TYR A 22 2.09 -9.68 -19.51
N ARG A 23 2.63 -8.85 -20.41
CA ARG A 23 3.73 -7.92 -20.09
C ARG A 23 3.28 -6.80 -19.15
N GLY A 24 2.02 -6.38 -19.24
CA GLY A 24 1.39 -5.44 -18.30
C GLY A 24 1.29 -6.00 -16.87
N GLN A 25 0.77 -7.22 -16.71
CA GLN A 25 0.65 -7.88 -15.40
C GLN A 25 1.99 -8.20 -14.76
N VAL A 26 2.93 -8.77 -15.53
CA VAL A 26 4.25 -9.16 -15.02
C VAL A 26 5.10 -7.91 -14.72
N GLY A 27 5.05 -6.88 -15.58
CA GLY A 27 5.73 -5.61 -15.36
C GLY A 27 5.24 -4.86 -14.10
N ALA A 28 3.95 -4.94 -13.79
CA ALA A 28 3.38 -4.38 -12.57
C ALA A 28 3.89 -5.11 -11.30
N GLN A 29 4.01 -6.44 -11.35
CA GLN A 29 4.55 -7.25 -10.25
C GLN A 29 6.02 -6.94 -9.94
N TYR A 30 6.88 -6.81 -10.96
CA TYR A 30 8.29 -6.44 -10.77
C TYR A 30 8.45 -5.00 -10.27
N ARG A 31 7.63 -4.06 -10.76
CA ARG A 31 7.64 -2.66 -10.31
C ARG A 31 7.16 -2.52 -8.87
N ALA A 32 6.19 -3.33 -8.44
CA ALA A 32 5.76 -3.43 -7.04
C ALA A 32 6.90 -3.94 -6.14
N HIS A 33 7.67 -4.93 -6.59
CA HIS A 33 8.83 -5.44 -5.83
C HIS A 33 9.92 -4.36 -5.65
N GLY A 34 10.21 -3.58 -6.69
CA GLY A 34 11.17 -2.46 -6.63
C GLY A 34 10.71 -1.30 -5.73
N LYS A 35 9.41 -0.98 -5.70
CA LYS A 35 8.85 0.02 -4.77
C LYS A 35 8.88 -0.47 -3.31
N ARG A 36 8.72 -1.77 -3.05
CA ARG A 36 8.79 -2.38 -1.69
C ARG A 36 10.20 -2.29 -1.08
N LEU A 37 11.25 -2.50 -1.89
CA LEU A 37 12.65 -2.25 -1.48
C LEU A 37 12.87 -0.78 -1.12
N LYS A 38 12.32 0.15 -1.91
CA LYS A 38 12.39 1.59 -1.63
C LYS A 38 11.64 1.98 -0.35
N ARG A 39 10.46 1.41 -0.06
CA ARG A 39 9.71 1.67 1.19
C ARG A 39 10.45 1.14 2.43
N LYS A 40 11.10 -0.03 2.35
CA LYS A 40 12.01 -0.52 3.41
C LYS A 40 13.22 0.40 3.58
N ALA A 41 13.80 0.88 2.49
CA ALA A 41 14.94 1.81 2.52
C ALA A 41 14.56 3.18 3.13
N VAL A 42 13.37 3.71 2.84
CA VAL A 42 12.87 4.96 3.44
C VAL A 42 12.68 4.79 4.95
N GLY A 43 12.10 3.67 5.41
CA GLY A 43 11.96 3.38 6.83
C GLY A 43 13.30 3.24 7.58
N VAL A 44 14.33 2.71 6.92
CA VAL A 44 15.71 2.65 7.47
C VAL A 44 16.36 4.04 7.46
N GLY A 45 16.16 4.83 6.40
CA GLY A 45 16.69 6.19 6.29
C GLY A 45 16.14 7.14 7.35
N THR A 46 14.83 7.10 7.63
CA THR A 46 14.23 7.92 8.69
C THR A 46 14.73 7.52 10.08
N ARG A 47 14.95 6.22 10.33
CA ARG A 47 15.54 5.75 11.60
C ARG A 47 16.99 6.19 11.74
N LEU A 48 17.78 6.13 10.68
CA LEU A 48 19.16 6.61 10.68
C LEU A 48 19.21 8.11 10.96
N ALA A 49 18.33 8.90 10.33
CA ALA A 49 18.23 10.34 10.59
C ALA A 49 17.85 10.63 12.06
N PHE A 50 16.92 9.87 12.64
CA PHE A 50 16.53 10.00 14.05
C PHE A 50 17.67 9.61 15.00
N ILE A 51 18.38 8.50 14.73
CA ILE A 51 19.58 8.08 15.49
C ILE A 51 20.65 9.19 15.45
N CYS A 52 20.94 9.74 14.26
CA CYS A 52 21.90 10.83 14.11
C CYS A 52 21.46 12.08 14.91
N ALA A 53 20.18 12.45 14.87
CA ALA A 53 19.66 13.59 15.61
C ALA A 53 19.78 13.42 17.13
N VAL A 54 19.39 12.25 17.67
CA VAL A 54 19.48 11.96 19.11
C VAL A 54 20.94 11.92 19.57
N ASN A 55 21.82 11.28 18.81
CA ASN A 55 23.25 11.26 19.11
C ASN A 55 23.88 12.66 19.06
N ALA A 56 23.47 13.52 18.13
CA ALA A 56 23.91 14.91 18.09
C ALA A 56 23.49 15.70 19.33
N ILE A 57 22.26 15.51 19.82
CA ILE A 57 21.77 16.14 21.06
C ILE A 57 22.59 15.65 22.28
N ILE A 58 22.87 14.35 22.36
CA ILE A 58 23.68 13.76 23.44
C ILE A 58 25.10 14.36 23.43
N LEU A 59 25.71 14.53 22.25
CA LEU A 59 27.02 15.15 22.12
C LEU A 59 27.01 16.63 22.53
N ILE A 60 25.99 17.39 22.14
CA ILE A 60 25.84 18.80 22.53
C ILE A 60 25.67 18.91 24.05
N ALA A 61 24.81 18.07 24.64
CA ALA A 61 24.60 18.04 26.09
C ALA A 61 25.88 17.66 26.85
N ALA A 62 26.63 16.67 26.35
CA ALA A 62 27.92 16.28 26.92
C ALA A 62 28.97 17.40 26.79
N ALA A 63 29.01 18.12 25.67
CA ALA A 63 29.93 19.24 25.47
C ALA A 63 29.64 20.41 26.45
N VAL A 64 28.36 20.75 26.63
CA VAL A 64 27.94 21.80 27.58
C VAL A 64 28.24 21.39 29.02
N LEU A 65 27.95 20.15 29.39
CA LEU A 65 28.23 19.64 30.73
C LEU A 65 29.74 19.54 30.99
N GLY A 66 30.51 19.19 29.97
CA GLY A 66 31.97 19.13 29.98
C GLY A 66 32.67 20.46 30.21
N MET A 67 32.02 21.59 29.88
CA MET A 67 32.53 22.92 30.19
C MET A 67 32.43 23.27 31.68
N VAL A 68 31.47 22.68 32.40
CA VAL A 68 31.23 22.95 33.83
C VAL A 68 31.86 21.86 34.71
N VAL A 69 31.89 20.61 34.24
CA VAL A 69 32.42 19.45 34.95
C VAL A 69 33.42 18.74 34.06
N PRO A 70 34.70 18.57 34.47
CA PRO A 70 35.68 17.86 33.67
C PRO A 70 35.27 16.37 33.56
N LEU A 71 34.75 15.99 32.40
CA LEU A 71 34.20 14.64 32.16
C LEU A 71 35.26 13.53 32.25
N GLY A 72 36.54 13.84 32.05
CA GLY A 72 37.63 12.86 32.12
C GLY A 72 37.44 11.66 31.17
N LEU A 73 38.32 10.65 31.29
CA LEU A 73 38.25 9.46 30.45
C LEU A 73 36.95 8.65 30.71
N PHE A 74 36.53 8.58 31.97
CA PHE A 74 35.35 7.81 32.39
C PHE A 74 34.02 8.46 31.99
N GLY A 75 33.91 9.80 32.00
CA GLY A 75 32.72 10.51 31.51
C GLY A 75 32.61 10.46 30.00
N GLY A 76 33.73 10.56 29.27
CA GLY A 76 33.75 10.32 27.82
C GLY A 76 33.29 8.89 27.46
N LEU A 77 33.76 7.89 28.21
CA LEU A 77 33.33 6.50 28.05
C LEU A 77 31.84 6.32 28.37
N ALA A 78 31.32 6.98 29.41
CA ALA A 78 29.90 6.92 29.76
C ALA A 78 29.00 7.51 28.67
N VAL A 79 29.41 8.62 28.05
CA VAL A 79 28.70 9.22 26.90
C VAL A 79 28.72 8.29 25.69
N LEU A 80 29.85 7.67 25.40
CA LEU A 80 29.98 6.71 24.31
C LEU A 80 29.08 5.47 24.53
N LEU A 81 29.05 4.93 25.74
CA LEU A 81 28.16 3.83 26.12
C LEU A 81 26.68 4.21 26.04
N LEU A 82 26.32 5.44 26.44
CA LEU A 82 24.97 5.95 26.31
C LEU A 82 24.54 6.05 24.84
N MET A 83 25.40 6.58 23.97
CA MET A 83 25.15 6.65 22.52
C MET A 83 24.99 5.25 21.90
N ALA A 84 25.85 4.30 22.29
CA ALA A 84 25.75 2.92 21.83
C ALA A 84 24.44 2.27 22.30
N ALA A 85 24.07 2.44 23.58
CA ALA A 85 22.83 1.91 24.15
C ALA A 85 21.59 2.48 23.45
N VAL A 86 21.55 3.79 23.20
CA VAL A 86 20.45 4.47 22.51
C VAL A 86 20.35 4.00 21.05
N THR A 87 21.50 3.89 20.36
CA THR A 87 21.56 3.41 18.98
C THR A 87 21.05 1.98 18.86
N ILE A 88 21.48 1.10 19.77
CA ILE A 88 21.04 -0.30 19.85
C ILE A 88 19.55 -0.37 20.20
N ALA A 89 19.07 0.44 21.16
CA ALA A 89 17.66 0.48 21.53
C ALA A 89 16.77 0.89 20.35
N ILE A 90 17.17 1.89 19.56
CA ILE A 90 16.42 2.30 18.36
C ILE A 90 16.54 1.28 17.23
N ALA A 91 17.69 0.62 17.08
CA ALA A 91 17.90 -0.42 16.06
C ALA A 91 17.05 -1.67 16.32
N ILE A 92 16.89 -2.06 17.59
CA ILE A 92 16.08 -3.21 18.02
C ILE A 92 14.60 -2.82 18.20
N ALA A 93 14.29 -1.53 18.36
CA ALA A 93 12.91 -1.07 18.53
C ALA A 93 12.02 -1.57 17.37
N PRO A 94 10.92 -2.26 17.69
CA PRO A 94 10.02 -2.79 16.67
C PRO A 94 9.46 -1.66 15.80
N ALA A 95 9.40 -1.90 14.50
CA ALA A 95 8.75 -0.98 13.56
C ALA A 95 7.36 -0.61 14.08
N ALA A 96 7.01 0.68 14.03
CA ALA A 96 5.74 1.22 14.53
C ALA A 96 4.60 0.25 14.26
N ARG A 97 4.03 -0.27 15.36
CA ARG A 97 3.04 -1.35 15.41
C ARG A 97 1.93 -1.05 14.41
N ALA A 98 1.54 -2.05 13.62
CA ALA A 98 0.44 -1.93 12.67
C ALA A 98 -0.77 -1.28 13.37
N PRO A 99 -1.44 -0.29 12.75
CA PRO A 99 -2.58 0.38 13.35
C PRO A 99 -3.64 -0.65 13.77
N SER A 100 -4.15 -0.55 14.99
CA SER A 100 -5.19 -1.44 15.49
C SER A 100 -6.52 -1.21 14.76
N GLU A 101 -7.37 -2.24 14.72
CA GLU A 101 -8.69 -2.27 14.06
C GLU A 101 -9.59 -1.09 14.50
N LYS A 102 -9.50 -0.68 15.77
CA LYS A 102 -10.19 0.52 16.30
C LYS A 102 -9.74 1.81 15.60
N VAL A 103 -8.46 1.90 15.27
CA VAL A 103 -7.87 3.02 14.52
C VAL A 103 -8.26 2.93 13.03
N LEU A 104 -8.51 1.76 12.45
CA LEU A 104 -9.07 1.68 11.08
C LEU A 104 -10.53 2.15 11.01
N ARG A 105 -11.30 1.97 12.09
CA ARG A 105 -12.70 2.44 12.17
C ARG A 105 -12.84 3.94 12.37
N GLU A 106 -11.96 4.59 13.15
CA GLU A 106 -12.09 6.01 13.51
C GLU A 106 -11.29 6.98 12.62
N VAL A 107 -10.53 6.47 11.64
CA VAL A 107 -9.58 7.31 10.88
C VAL A 107 -10.18 7.92 9.63
N ASP A 108 -9.72 9.14 9.36
CA ASP A 108 -9.95 9.91 8.14
C ASP A 108 -9.73 9.06 6.89
N ILE A 109 -10.67 9.14 5.94
CA ILE A 109 -10.75 8.33 4.73
C ILE A 109 -9.44 8.36 3.92
N LYS A 110 -8.73 9.48 4.00
CA LYS A 110 -7.46 9.73 3.29
C LYS A 110 -6.32 8.82 3.74
N ALA A 111 -6.34 8.34 4.99
CA ALA A 111 -5.30 7.49 5.56
C ALA A 111 -5.68 5.99 5.58
N LEU A 112 -6.94 5.65 5.28
CA LEU A 112 -7.43 4.27 5.35
C LEU A 112 -6.72 3.30 4.40
N PRO A 113 -6.45 3.63 3.11
CA PRO A 113 -5.80 2.69 2.20
C PRO A 113 -4.38 2.33 2.67
N GLY A 114 -3.58 3.32 3.08
CA GLY A 114 -2.21 3.11 3.55
C GLY A 114 -2.10 2.44 4.93
N LYS A 115 -3.13 2.53 5.79
CA LYS A 115 -3.19 1.75 7.04
C LYS A 115 -3.60 0.30 6.77
N THR A 116 -4.56 0.08 5.87
CA THR A 116 -5.03 -1.24 5.48
C THR A 116 -3.96 -2.03 4.74
N GLU A 117 -3.18 -1.37 3.85
CA GLU A 117 -2.03 -1.99 3.19
C GLU A 117 -1.02 -2.54 4.22
N ARG A 118 -0.65 -1.73 5.22
CA ARG A 118 0.28 -2.15 6.27
C ARG A 118 -0.27 -3.28 7.13
N TRP A 119 -1.57 -3.27 7.40
CA TRP A 119 -2.24 -4.33 8.14
C TRP A 119 -2.27 -5.65 7.33
N LEU A 120 -2.59 -5.59 6.04
CA LEU A 120 -2.57 -6.73 5.13
C LEU A 120 -1.17 -7.35 5.00
N GLU A 121 -0.13 -6.52 4.90
CA GLU A 121 1.26 -6.99 4.87
C GLU A 121 1.65 -7.72 6.16
N ALA A 122 1.19 -7.23 7.32
CA ALA A 122 1.43 -7.88 8.60
C ALA A 122 0.74 -9.25 8.70
N GLN A 123 -0.40 -9.43 8.02
CA GLN A 123 -1.19 -10.66 8.06
C GLN A 123 -0.74 -11.71 7.03
N ARG A 124 0.06 -11.30 6.04
CA ARG A 124 0.63 -12.14 4.98
C ARG A 124 1.22 -13.50 5.44
N PRO A 125 1.96 -13.61 6.57
CA PRO A 125 2.53 -14.89 7.01
C PRO A 125 1.46 -15.94 7.36
N ALA A 126 0.31 -15.50 7.87
CA ALA A 126 -0.78 -16.38 8.31
C ALA A 126 -1.65 -16.90 7.15
N LEU A 127 -1.44 -16.39 5.94
CA LEU A 127 -2.24 -16.70 4.75
C LEU A 127 -1.61 -17.80 3.88
N PRO A 128 -2.45 -18.61 3.19
CA PRO A 128 -1.98 -19.65 2.29
C PRO A 128 -1.30 -19.03 1.06
N ALA A 129 -0.37 -19.77 0.45
CA ALA A 129 0.42 -19.29 -0.69
C ALA A 129 -0.40 -18.59 -1.83
N PRO A 130 -1.54 -19.15 -2.30
CA PRO A 130 -2.34 -18.48 -3.34
C PRO A 130 -2.99 -17.16 -2.88
N ALA A 131 -3.39 -17.06 -1.60
CA ALA A 131 -3.99 -15.84 -1.06
C ALA A 131 -2.97 -14.69 -0.90
N ARG A 132 -1.69 -15.00 -0.69
CA ARG A 132 -0.63 -13.99 -0.57
C ARG A 132 -0.53 -13.14 -1.83
N GLY A 133 -0.64 -13.77 -3.01
CA GLY A 133 -0.61 -13.05 -4.29
C GLY A 133 -1.80 -12.09 -4.47
N LEU A 134 -3.00 -12.50 -4.04
CA LEU A 134 -4.19 -11.65 -4.06
C LEU A 134 -4.07 -10.46 -3.10
N VAL A 135 -3.56 -10.70 -1.89
CA VAL A 135 -3.30 -9.61 -0.93
C VAL A 135 -2.28 -8.61 -1.47
N ASP A 136 -1.21 -9.09 -2.12
CA ASP A 136 -0.21 -8.22 -2.76
C ASP A 136 -0.86 -7.37 -3.89
N GLN A 137 -1.77 -7.94 -4.69
CA GLN A 137 -2.53 -7.20 -5.71
C GLN A 137 -3.48 -6.17 -5.12
N ILE A 138 -4.23 -6.53 -4.07
CA ILE A 138 -5.09 -5.61 -3.34
C ILE A 138 -4.25 -4.44 -2.79
N GLY A 139 -3.09 -4.70 -2.19
CA GLY A 139 -2.19 -3.66 -1.71
C GLY A 139 -1.78 -2.64 -2.78
N ILE A 140 -1.48 -3.12 -3.99
CA ILE A 140 -1.16 -2.24 -5.13
C ILE A 140 -2.37 -1.38 -5.53
N ARG A 141 -3.57 -1.98 -5.59
CA ARG A 141 -4.80 -1.24 -5.92
C ARG A 141 -5.13 -0.18 -4.89
N LEU A 142 -4.95 -0.50 -3.61
CA LEU A 142 -5.10 0.46 -2.50
C LEU A 142 -4.13 1.64 -2.62
N GLU A 143 -2.87 1.39 -3.03
CA GLU A 143 -1.90 2.46 -3.30
C GLU A 143 -2.37 3.37 -4.45
N THR A 144 -2.94 2.80 -5.51
CA THR A 144 -3.46 3.58 -6.65
C THR A 144 -4.72 4.38 -6.30
N LEU A 145 -5.53 3.88 -5.37
CA LEU A 145 -6.78 4.49 -4.91
C LEU A 145 -6.52 5.66 -3.93
N SER A 146 -5.44 5.60 -3.17
CA SER A 146 -5.06 6.61 -2.16
C SER A 146 -5.12 8.07 -2.63
N PRO A 147 -4.52 8.48 -3.77
CA PRO A 147 -4.60 9.86 -4.24
C PRO A 147 -6.00 10.27 -4.69
N GLN A 148 -6.83 9.33 -5.17
CA GLN A 148 -8.20 9.60 -5.61
C GLN A 148 -9.10 9.86 -4.40
N LEU A 149 -9.05 8.97 -3.40
CA LEU A 149 -9.76 9.15 -2.13
C LEU A 149 -9.32 10.39 -1.35
N GLY A 150 -8.07 10.84 -1.53
CA GLY A 150 -7.57 12.07 -0.93
C GLY A 150 -8.26 13.34 -1.44
N ARG A 151 -8.82 13.29 -2.67
CA ARG A 151 -9.51 14.40 -3.35
C ARG A 151 -10.99 14.44 -3.02
N LEU A 152 -11.62 13.30 -2.77
CA LEU A 152 -13.00 13.23 -2.33
C LEU A 152 -13.09 13.79 -0.90
N GLU A 153 -13.99 14.75 -0.69
CA GLU A 153 -14.40 15.06 0.67
C GLU A 153 -15.24 13.87 1.14
N GLY A 154 -14.86 13.20 2.23
CA GLY A 154 -15.41 11.90 2.66
C GLY A 154 -16.90 11.86 3.07
N ARG A 155 -17.75 12.67 2.42
CA ARG A 155 -19.21 12.76 2.52
C ARG A 155 -19.93 12.21 1.27
N GLU A 156 -19.20 11.80 0.25
CA GLU A 156 -19.76 11.17 -0.94
C GLU A 156 -20.13 9.70 -0.68
N GLU A 157 -21.13 9.19 -1.40
CA GLU A 157 -21.63 7.82 -1.26
C GLU A 157 -20.53 6.80 -1.63
N GLU A 158 -19.77 7.05 -2.70
CA GLU A 158 -18.68 6.17 -3.12
C GLU A 158 -17.55 6.11 -2.08
N ALA A 159 -17.27 7.22 -1.41
CA ALA A 159 -16.28 7.29 -0.33
C ALA A 159 -16.68 6.42 0.88
N TYR A 160 -17.98 6.37 1.21
CA TYR A 160 -18.48 5.53 2.30
C TYR A 160 -18.37 4.04 1.98
N GLU A 161 -18.74 3.62 0.76
CA GLU A 161 -18.65 2.23 0.33
C GLU A 161 -17.21 1.72 0.35
N VAL A 162 -16.29 2.52 -0.19
CA VAL A 162 -14.86 2.20 -0.22
C VAL A 162 -14.30 2.07 1.20
N ARG A 163 -14.67 2.98 2.11
CA ARG A 163 -14.31 2.88 3.53
C ARG A 163 -14.84 1.61 4.17
N ARG A 164 -16.09 1.24 3.91
CA ARG A 164 -16.71 0.03 4.46
C ARG A 164 -16.02 -1.23 3.96
N LEU A 165 -15.73 -1.30 2.66
CA LEU A 165 -15.06 -2.45 2.04
C LEU A 165 -13.65 -2.64 2.59
N ILE A 166 -12.84 -1.57 2.58
CA ILE A 166 -11.42 -1.63 2.92
C ILE A 166 -11.19 -1.62 4.44
N GLY A 167 -11.97 -0.84 5.17
CA GLY A 167 -11.79 -0.62 6.61
C GLY A 167 -12.50 -1.63 7.49
N GLU A 168 -13.58 -2.26 7.01
CA GLU A 168 -14.38 -3.19 7.81
C GLU A 168 -14.46 -4.59 7.20
N GLN A 169 -14.93 -4.71 5.97
CA GLN A 169 -15.24 -6.01 5.38
C GLN A 169 -14.00 -6.85 5.11
N LEU A 170 -12.99 -6.26 4.46
CA LEU A 170 -11.74 -6.95 4.16
C LEU A 170 -11.00 -7.38 5.44
N PRO A 171 -10.81 -6.51 6.46
CA PRO A 171 -10.16 -6.92 7.70
C PRO A 171 -10.97 -7.97 8.47
N ALA A 172 -12.29 -7.85 8.53
CA ALA A 172 -13.17 -8.82 9.18
C ALA A 172 -13.05 -10.20 8.53
N PHE A 173 -13.11 -10.28 7.21
CA PHE A 173 -13.03 -11.54 6.47
C PHE A 173 -11.71 -12.29 6.71
N VAL A 174 -10.59 -11.58 6.63
CA VAL A 174 -9.27 -12.16 6.89
C VAL A 174 -9.11 -12.59 8.35
N LYS A 175 -9.72 -11.86 9.29
CA LYS A 175 -9.73 -12.21 10.72
C LYS A 175 -10.59 -13.44 11.01
N ASP A 176 -11.73 -13.58 10.34
CA ASP A 176 -12.59 -14.76 10.47
C ASP A 176 -11.88 -16.01 9.95
N TYR A 177 -11.15 -15.92 8.84
CA TYR A 177 -10.26 -16.99 8.41
C TYR A 177 -9.15 -17.29 9.44
N ALA A 178 -8.54 -16.25 10.04
CA ALA A 178 -7.49 -16.44 11.04
C ALA A 178 -7.98 -17.16 12.32
N ARG A 179 -9.28 -17.07 12.65
CA ARG A 179 -9.91 -17.82 13.75
C ARG A 179 -10.02 -19.32 13.48
N VAL A 180 -9.98 -19.74 12.22
CA VAL A 180 -10.03 -21.16 11.86
C VAL A 180 -8.69 -21.83 12.23
N PRO A 181 -8.69 -22.91 13.04
CA PRO A 181 -7.48 -23.65 13.38
C PRO A 181 -6.78 -24.22 12.14
N GLU A 182 -5.45 -24.19 12.11
CA GLU A 182 -4.67 -24.59 10.92
C GLU A 182 -4.98 -26.01 10.44
N SER A 183 -5.23 -26.93 11.36
CA SER A 183 -5.59 -28.33 11.06
C SER A 183 -6.89 -28.46 10.27
N LEU A 184 -7.81 -27.49 10.38
CA LEU A 184 -9.12 -27.52 9.73
C LEU A 184 -9.18 -26.71 8.44
N ARG A 185 -8.16 -25.91 8.13
CA ARG A 185 -8.16 -25.00 6.96
C ARG A 185 -8.12 -25.73 5.61
N ARG A 186 -7.54 -26.92 5.60
CA ARG A 186 -7.45 -27.81 4.43
C ARG A 186 -8.55 -28.89 4.42
N VAL A 187 -9.39 -28.94 5.45
CA VAL A 187 -10.47 -29.93 5.53
C VAL A 187 -11.68 -29.39 4.79
N GLU A 188 -12.17 -30.17 3.84
CA GLU A 188 -13.35 -29.81 3.08
C GLU A 188 -14.60 -29.84 3.98
N ARG A 189 -15.36 -28.75 3.95
CA ARG A 189 -16.67 -28.65 4.59
C ARG A 189 -17.64 -27.99 3.62
N ASN A 190 -18.82 -28.58 3.43
CA ASN A 190 -19.83 -28.08 2.51
C ASN A 190 -19.32 -27.90 1.06
N GLY A 191 -18.43 -28.79 0.59
CA GLY A 191 -17.92 -28.78 -0.79
C GLY A 191 -16.76 -27.81 -1.06
N LYS A 192 -16.28 -27.07 -0.05
CA LYS A 192 -15.14 -26.15 -0.17
C LYS A 192 -14.23 -26.23 1.05
N THR A 193 -12.95 -25.94 0.86
CA THR A 193 -12.01 -25.75 1.97
C THR A 193 -11.99 -24.29 2.39
N PRO A 194 -11.79 -23.98 3.69
CA PRO A 194 -11.60 -22.60 4.15
C PRO A 194 -10.49 -21.85 3.40
N ASP A 195 -9.42 -22.54 2.99
CA ASP A 195 -8.36 -21.98 2.14
C ASP A 195 -8.91 -21.52 0.77
N ALA A 196 -9.72 -22.35 0.12
CA ALA A 196 -10.32 -22.03 -1.17
C ALA A 196 -11.37 -20.91 -1.05
N GLU A 197 -12.13 -20.89 0.03
CA GLU A 197 -13.13 -19.86 0.31
C GLU A 197 -12.48 -18.50 0.55
N LEU A 198 -11.38 -18.45 1.32
CA LEU A 198 -10.58 -17.25 1.49
C LEU A 198 -10.08 -16.71 0.15
N VAL A 199 -9.52 -17.57 -0.70
CA VAL A 199 -9.01 -17.17 -2.03
C VAL A 199 -10.13 -16.61 -2.90
N ALA A 200 -11.29 -17.26 -2.93
CA ALA A 200 -12.44 -16.79 -3.69
C ALA A 200 -12.96 -15.43 -3.18
N GLY A 201 -13.10 -15.27 -1.86
CA GLY A 201 -13.54 -14.02 -1.24
C GLY A 201 -12.56 -12.88 -1.46
N LEU A 202 -11.25 -13.12 -1.31
CA LEU A 202 -10.23 -12.10 -1.59
C LEU A 202 -10.21 -11.69 -3.06
N LYS A 203 -10.46 -12.62 -3.99
CA LYS A 203 -10.57 -12.31 -5.41
C LYS A 203 -11.78 -11.43 -5.71
N LEU A 204 -12.92 -11.71 -5.08
CA LEU A 204 -14.13 -10.88 -5.23
C LEU A 204 -13.90 -9.46 -4.69
N ILE A 205 -13.27 -9.33 -3.52
CA ILE A 205 -12.94 -8.03 -2.93
C ILE A 205 -11.96 -7.25 -3.83
N GLU A 206 -10.97 -7.94 -4.41
CA GLU A 206 -10.01 -7.33 -5.34
C GLU A 206 -10.69 -6.75 -6.59
N GLN A 207 -11.67 -7.47 -7.15
CA GLN A 207 -12.47 -7.03 -8.28
C GLN A 207 -13.34 -5.84 -7.91
N GLU A 208 -14.04 -5.89 -6.77
CA GLU A 208 -14.90 -4.78 -6.33
C GLU A 208 -14.08 -3.49 -6.10
N ILE A 209 -12.88 -3.61 -5.51
CA ILE A 209 -11.96 -2.46 -5.37
C ILE A 209 -11.58 -1.91 -6.76
N ALA A 210 -11.35 -2.78 -7.75
CA ALA A 210 -11.04 -2.35 -9.11
C ALA A 210 -12.20 -1.58 -9.75
N ASP A 211 -13.42 -2.09 -9.61
CA ASP A 211 -14.62 -1.49 -10.18
C ASP A 211 -14.93 -0.14 -9.53
N MET A 212 -14.81 -0.04 -8.20
CA MET A 212 -14.92 1.23 -7.48
C MET A 212 -13.85 2.25 -7.95
N THR A 213 -12.61 1.80 -8.13
CA THR A 213 -11.53 2.66 -8.66
C THR A 213 -11.87 3.19 -10.06
N ALA A 214 -12.43 2.34 -10.92
CA ALA A 214 -12.82 2.74 -12.27
C ALA A 214 -13.98 3.75 -12.25
N ARG A 215 -14.98 3.54 -11.38
CA ARG A 215 -16.10 4.49 -11.18
C ARG A 215 -15.61 5.87 -10.73
N LEU A 216 -14.69 5.92 -9.75
CA LEU A 216 -14.08 7.17 -9.29
C LEU A 216 -13.30 7.87 -10.41
N ALA A 217 -12.54 7.11 -11.20
CA ALA A 217 -11.79 7.66 -12.32
C ALA A 217 -12.70 8.21 -13.44
N GLN A 218 -13.86 7.59 -13.69
CA GLN A 218 -14.81 8.06 -14.68
C GLN A 218 -15.36 9.45 -14.32
N ASN A 219 -15.71 9.67 -13.05
CA ASN A 219 -16.18 10.97 -12.56
C ASN A 219 -15.11 12.07 -12.76
N ASP A 220 -13.84 11.76 -12.48
CA ASP A 220 -12.71 12.67 -12.75
C ASP A 220 -12.58 13.02 -14.25
N LEU A 221 -12.75 12.04 -15.13
CA LEU A 221 -12.69 12.24 -16.60
C LEU A 221 -13.87 13.09 -17.12
N ASP A 222 -15.07 12.85 -16.59
CA ASP A 222 -16.28 13.59 -16.97
C ASP A 222 -16.14 15.08 -16.58
N ASN A 223 -15.63 15.35 -15.37
CA ASN A 223 -15.31 16.70 -14.91
C ASN A 223 -14.27 17.39 -15.79
N LEU A 224 -13.22 16.68 -16.21
CA LEU A 224 -12.21 17.21 -17.13
C LEU A 224 -12.82 17.57 -18.48
N SER A 225 -13.68 16.71 -19.03
CA SER A 225 -14.34 16.94 -20.33
C SER A 225 -15.22 18.19 -20.32
N THR A 226 -15.95 18.42 -19.22
CA THR A 226 -16.84 19.57 -19.04
C THR A 226 -16.03 20.86 -18.96
N ARG A 227 -14.94 20.87 -18.19
CA ARG A 227 -14.02 22.01 -18.12
C ARG A 227 -13.36 22.30 -19.46
N GLY A 228 -12.95 21.26 -20.20
CA GLY A 228 -12.40 21.41 -21.56
C GLY A 228 -13.38 22.09 -22.51
N ARG A 229 -14.64 21.62 -22.54
CA ARG A 229 -15.70 22.23 -23.36
C ARG A 229 -15.99 23.67 -22.97
N TYR A 230 -16.00 23.99 -21.67
CA TYR A 230 -16.17 25.37 -21.21
C TYR A 230 -15.03 26.29 -21.69
N LEU A 231 -13.78 25.83 -21.61
CA LEU A 231 -12.62 26.59 -22.10
C LEU A 231 -12.68 26.81 -23.61
N GLU A 232 -13.08 25.80 -24.38
CA GLU A 232 -13.27 25.95 -25.83
C GLU A 232 -14.30 27.03 -26.15
N ILE A 233 -15.45 27.04 -25.49
CA ILE A 233 -16.49 28.05 -25.73
C ILE A 233 -15.95 29.44 -25.36
N LYS A 234 -15.41 29.61 -24.15
CA LYS A 234 -14.94 30.90 -23.65
C LYS A 234 -13.88 31.54 -24.54
N TYR A 235 -12.87 30.79 -24.95
CA TYR A 235 -11.73 31.34 -25.70
C TYR A 235 -11.94 31.33 -27.22
N ARG A 236 -12.86 30.51 -27.75
CA ARG A 236 -13.24 30.56 -29.17
C ARG A 236 -14.17 31.74 -29.45
N ASP A 237 -15.04 32.11 -28.50
CA ASP A 237 -15.92 33.29 -28.62
C ASP A 237 -15.15 34.62 -28.43
N GLU A 238 -14.11 34.65 -27.58
CA GLU A 238 -13.23 35.82 -27.41
C GLU A 238 -12.27 36.05 -28.60
N ALA A 239 -11.92 35.00 -29.35
CA ALA A 239 -11.09 35.09 -30.57
C ALA A 239 -11.90 35.38 -31.84
N GLY A 240 -13.24 35.36 -31.76
CA GLY A 240 -14.17 35.60 -32.86
C GLY A 240 -14.80 37.01 -32.88
N GLN A 241 -14.40 37.90 -31.98
CA GLN A 241 -14.74 39.33 -31.97
C GLN A 241 -13.50 40.18 -32.29
#